data_AF-A0A1G1CNN9-F1
#
_entry.id   AF-A0A1G1CNN9-F1
#
_cell.length_a   1.000
_cell.length_b   1.000
_cell.length_c   1.000
_cell.angle_alpha   90.00
_cell.angle_beta   90.00
_cell.angle_gamma   90.00
#
_symmetry.space_group_name_H-M   'P 1'
#
loop_
_entity.id
_entity.type
_entity.pdbx_description
1 polymer ?
#
loop_
_entity_poly.entity_id
_entity_poly.type
_entity_poly.pdbx_seq_one_letter_code
_entity_poly.pdbx_strand_id
1 'polypeptide(L)'
;MIVNQVGQTGNSVSGSENWSDYAYELDMVAVSGADKNIPFRYIKDTNSSLLDKFYEVHVSGNGVYLGKAYGVLNSPPTTTYNFQNNVTYRWRIELVGNKITVFIKTESDSDFTKLLEFVDNNSPYLSGSIGVRVGAGSVIPSGVYFDNIKVYDLSEPEPTPTPLPTVPYYSQHNPQWGGDQYDNLNRTISQVGCALSSAVMVLRYYGIDKLPFGANLVDLNPGSLNQWLNLPQNTDGWWRSGIVNWSALTRIARQLHDLDPGYPKLEYEVIAASNTSRIHDLLEVDHQPLIFRQRLASNTHFVVAHSQEAESPVRQYAINDPWDESKTLFNLPPEVLTRVGHYYPTNSDLSFLYLHADDALKIRLTDPADQTTGHAGSDLVEAIPLSTFDLEYPLANRLDETDSVADPFWSLSVKYPQAGAYILELTAPQPGWYHFEVYAYDQEGNFKLFKEEVYLPDTLPHLYTLTYFNQTAGDTNLTQPVTFASFKQLINALYRDRWLTWSAHNVFQVVINKIETMYRLSRTTGLLILSRQTSALDTLLAKKVITPQIHRLMSQQLTALYATLSAP
;
A
#
# COMPACT_ATOMS: atom_id res chain seq x y z
N MET A 1 -0.15 -11.11 10.67
CA MET A 1 -1.41 -11.23 11.45
C MET A 1 -1.48 -12.62 12.09
N ILE A 2 -1.74 -12.72 13.40
CA ILE A 2 -2.08 -14.00 14.04
C ILE A 2 -3.50 -13.88 14.58
N VAL A 3 -4.43 -14.66 14.02
CA VAL A 3 -5.83 -14.72 14.47
C VAL A 3 -6.06 -16.05 15.16
N ASN A 4 -6.58 -16.01 16.39
CA ASN A 4 -6.96 -17.21 17.12
C ASN A 4 -8.48 -17.34 17.16
N GLN A 5 -9.02 -18.22 16.33
CA GLN A 5 -10.47 -18.44 16.21
C GLN A 5 -11.00 -19.61 17.04
N VAL A 6 -10.15 -20.46 17.65
CA VAL A 6 -10.58 -21.78 18.17
C VAL A 6 -10.07 -22.10 19.58
N GLY A 7 -9.64 -21.10 20.35
CA GLY A 7 -9.23 -21.31 21.74
C GLY A 7 -7.88 -22.02 21.92
N GLN A 8 -7.11 -22.24 20.86
CA GLN A 8 -5.77 -22.86 20.93
C GLN A 8 -4.69 -21.80 20.91
N THR A 9 -3.81 -21.75 21.91
CA THR A 9 -2.71 -20.78 21.90
C THR A 9 -1.67 -21.16 20.83
N GLY A 10 -1.45 -20.29 19.86
CA GLY A 10 -0.39 -20.45 18.85
C GLY A 10 0.84 -19.64 19.24
N ASN A 11 2.01 -20.31 19.31
CA ASN A 11 3.31 -19.65 19.43
C ASN A 11 3.95 -19.59 18.04
N SER A 12 4.41 -18.41 17.62
CA SER A 12 5.32 -18.26 16.49
C SER A 12 6.68 -17.83 17.03
N VAL A 13 7.72 -18.60 16.74
CA VAL A 13 9.06 -18.45 17.34
C VAL A 13 10.08 -18.29 16.21
N SER A 14 11.05 -17.40 16.39
CA SER A 14 12.11 -17.11 15.42
C SER A 14 13.42 -16.77 16.11
N GLY A 15 14.54 -16.93 15.40
CA GLY A 15 15.88 -16.64 15.91
C GLY A 15 16.60 -17.86 16.49
N SER A 16 17.66 -17.61 17.24
CA SER A 16 18.56 -18.64 17.78
C SER A 16 18.28 -18.90 19.26
N GLU A 17 18.26 -20.17 19.66
CA GLU A 17 18.20 -20.54 21.08
C GLU A 17 19.47 -20.18 21.86
N ASN A 18 20.55 -19.81 21.17
CA ASN A 18 21.82 -19.42 21.80
C ASN A 18 21.92 -17.92 22.10
N TRP A 19 20.96 -17.09 21.69
CA TRP A 19 20.97 -15.66 22.02
C TRP A 19 20.82 -15.48 23.53
N SER A 20 21.78 -14.79 24.16
CA SER A 20 21.82 -14.62 25.62
C SER A 20 21.41 -13.22 26.07
N ASP A 21 22.24 -12.23 25.75
CA ASP A 21 22.04 -10.83 26.14
C ASP A 21 21.61 -10.06 24.90
N TYR A 22 20.34 -9.67 24.85
CA TYR A 22 19.76 -9.02 23.68
C TYR A 22 18.60 -8.09 24.06
N ALA A 23 18.34 -7.10 23.21
CA ALA A 23 17.11 -6.33 23.23
C ALA A 23 16.16 -6.88 22.14
N TYR A 24 14.90 -7.06 22.48
CA TYR A 24 13.84 -7.50 21.58
C TYR A 24 12.80 -6.38 21.47
N GLU A 25 12.68 -5.81 20.27
CA GLU A 25 11.69 -4.77 19.96
C GLU A 25 10.65 -5.25 18.96
N LEU A 26 9.43 -4.75 19.10
CA LEU A 26 8.33 -4.98 18.17
C LEU A 26 7.20 -3.97 18.35
N ASP A 27 6.43 -3.77 17.29
CA ASP A 27 5.13 -3.09 17.33
C ASP A 27 4.02 -4.12 17.50
N MET A 28 3.02 -3.79 18.34
CA MET A 28 1.87 -4.63 18.63
C MET A 28 0.58 -3.82 18.50
N VAL A 29 -0.32 -4.24 17.60
CA VAL A 29 -1.68 -3.70 17.47
C VAL A 29 -2.69 -4.71 17.98
N ALA A 30 -3.33 -4.32 19.07
CA ALA A 30 -4.38 -5.04 19.76
C ALA A 30 -5.73 -4.91 19.03
N VAL A 31 -6.27 -5.95 18.38
CA VAL A 31 -7.56 -5.85 17.66
C VAL A 31 -8.74 -6.24 18.55
N SER A 32 -8.66 -7.45 19.13
CA SER A 32 -9.72 -8.03 19.96
C SER A 32 -9.15 -9.04 20.95
N GLY A 33 -9.95 -9.42 21.95
CA GLY A 33 -9.57 -10.37 22.99
C GLY A 33 -8.83 -9.75 24.18
N ALA A 34 -8.61 -10.57 25.21
CA ALA A 34 -8.04 -10.14 26.49
C ALA A 34 -6.53 -10.38 26.59
N ASP A 35 -6.02 -11.48 26.02
CA ASP A 35 -4.67 -12.01 26.29
C ASP A 35 -3.72 -11.78 25.11
N LYS A 36 -2.59 -11.10 25.37
CA LYS A 36 -1.58 -10.74 24.36
C LYS A 36 -0.20 -10.98 24.96
N ASN A 37 0.58 -11.85 24.33
CA ASN A 37 1.78 -12.39 24.96
C ASN A 37 3.00 -12.23 24.04
N ILE A 38 4.11 -11.80 24.64
CA ILE A 38 5.39 -11.62 23.95
C ILE A 38 6.39 -12.58 24.61
N PRO A 39 6.54 -13.81 24.10
CA PRO A 39 7.53 -14.76 24.62
C PRO A 39 8.97 -14.40 24.21
N PHE A 40 9.92 -14.66 25.11
CA PHE A 40 11.35 -14.45 24.90
C PHE A 40 12.17 -15.44 25.73
N ARG A 41 13.45 -15.61 25.35
CA ARG A 41 14.30 -16.74 25.77
C ARG A 41 13.59 -18.08 25.60
N TYR A 42 12.97 -18.23 24.43
CA TYR A 42 12.21 -19.43 24.08
C TYR A 42 13.16 -20.56 23.69
N ILE A 43 13.03 -21.67 24.41
CA ILE A 43 13.74 -22.92 24.17
C ILE A 43 12.68 -23.98 23.91
N LYS A 44 12.69 -24.52 22.70
CA LYS A 44 11.72 -25.51 22.26
C LYS A 44 12.13 -26.90 22.78
N ASP A 45 11.21 -27.57 23.46
CA ASP A 45 11.36 -28.98 23.78
C ASP A 45 10.96 -29.83 22.57
N THR A 46 11.85 -30.73 22.18
CA THR A 46 11.66 -31.58 20.99
C THR A 46 10.60 -32.65 21.17
N ASN A 47 10.20 -32.95 22.41
CA ASN A 47 9.26 -34.02 22.74
C ASN A 47 7.85 -33.49 23.02
N SER A 48 7.68 -32.25 23.49
CA SER A 48 6.37 -31.68 23.78
C SER A 48 6.39 -30.16 23.96
N SER A 49 5.51 -29.45 23.26
CA SER A 49 5.34 -27.99 23.45
C SER A 49 4.84 -27.59 24.84
N LEU A 50 4.29 -28.54 25.62
CA LEU A 50 3.95 -28.32 27.03
C LEU A 50 5.19 -28.17 27.94
N LEU A 51 6.37 -28.53 27.43
CA LEU A 51 7.65 -28.47 28.13
C LEU A 51 8.56 -27.35 27.61
N ASP A 52 8.07 -26.55 26.65
CA ASP A 52 8.79 -25.38 26.16
C ASP A 52 9.09 -24.41 27.31
N LYS A 53 10.32 -23.90 27.35
CA LYS A 53 10.79 -22.98 28.38
C LYS A 53 10.90 -21.60 27.79
N PHE A 54 10.26 -20.62 28.42
CA PHE A 54 10.34 -19.23 28.01
C PHE A 54 9.93 -18.32 29.16
N TYR A 55 10.32 -17.06 29.05
CA TYR A 55 9.62 -15.96 29.73
C TYR A 55 8.58 -15.38 28.78
N GLU A 56 7.54 -14.77 29.32
CA GLU A 56 6.61 -13.98 28.52
C GLU A 56 6.25 -12.68 29.22
N VAL A 57 6.15 -11.59 28.46
CA VAL A 57 5.31 -10.47 28.89
C VAL A 57 3.87 -10.88 28.61
N HIS A 58 3.08 -11.00 29.66
CA HIS A 58 1.67 -11.37 29.56
C HIS A 58 0.81 -10.14 29.81
N VAL A 59 -0.02 -9.80 28.84
CA VAL A 59 -1.01 -8.72 28.94
C VAL A 59 -2.39 -9.35 29.04
N SER A 60 -3.09 -9.10 30.14
CA SER A 60 -4.47 -9.56 30.37
C SER A 60 -5.32 -8.38 30.86
N GLY A 61 -6.19 -7.87 30.00
CA GLY A 61 -6.93 -6.63 30.25
C GLY A 61 -5.96 -5.46 30.41
N ASN A 62 -5.99 -4.79 31.56
CA ASN A 62 -5.03 -3.72 31.90
C ASN A 62 -3.81 -4.21 32.69
N GLY A 63 -3.75 -5.50 33.03
CA GLY A 63 -2.61 -6.07 33.76
C GLY A 63 -1.48 -6.43 32.82
N VAL A 64 -0.25 -6.03 33.16
CA VAL A 64 0.99 -6.48 32.53
C VAL A 64 1.81 -7.20 33.58
N TYR A 65 2.19 -8.44 33.31
CA TYR A 65 3.03 -9.20 34.23
C TYR A 65 4.03 -10.09 33.49
N LEU A 66 5.11 -10.42 34.18
CA LEU A 66 6.11 -11.34 33.67
C LEU A 66 5.71 -12.79 34.02
N GLY A 67 5.58 -13.64 33.02
CA GLY A 67 5.38 -15.08 33.14
C GLY A 67 6.68 -15.87 32.90
N LYS A 68 6.76 -17.08 33.47
CA LYS A 68 7.83 -18.06 33.20
C LYS A 68 7.20 -19.43 32.98
N ALA A 69 7.29 -19.95 31.77
CA ALA A 69 6.84 -21.29 31.44
C ALA A 69 7.82 -22.33 31.99
N TYR A 70 7.28 -23.44 32.50
CA TYR A 70 8.04 -24.56 33.08
C TYR A 70 9.01 -24.15 34.21
N GLY A 71 8.56 -23.26 35.10
CA GLY A 71 9.31 -22.78 36.26
C GLY A 71 8.44 -21.94 37.20
N VAL A 72 9.03 -21.36 38.24
CA VAL A 72 8.34 -20.46 39.18
C VAL A 72 9.09 -19.13 39.26
N LEU A 73 8.39 -18.03 38.99
CA LEU A 73 8.85 -16.69 39.36
C LEU A 73 8.47 -16.44 40.81
N ASN A 74 9.46 -16.11 41.64
CA ASN A 74 9.19 -15.62 42.99
C ASN A 74 8.72 -14.17 42.88
N SER A 75 7.43 -13.93 43.17
CA SER A 75 6.81 -12.60 43.10
C SER A 75 6.99 -11.94 41.72
N PRO A 76 6.36 -12.47 40.65
CA PRO A 76 6.48 -11.89 39.32
C PRO A 76 6.09 -10.41 39.37
N PRO A 77 6.88 -9.52 38.76
CA PRO A 77 6.52 -8.10 38.72
C PRO A 77 5.21 -7.96 37.94
N THR A 78 4.30 -7.18 38.52
CA THR A 78 3.02 -6.85 37.90
C THR A 78 2.86 -5.35 37.89
N THR A 79 2.43 -4.80 36.77
CA THR A 79 2.01 -3.40 36.66
C THR A 79 0.66 -3.33 35.95
N THR A 80 0.07 -2.15 35.95
CA THR A 80 -1.13 -1.88 35.15
C THR A 80 -0.81 -0.88 34.07
N TYR A 81 -1.28 -1.14 32.86
CA TYR A 81 -1.19 -0.22 31.74
C TYR A 81 -2.53 -0.22 31.00
N ASN A 82 -3.02 0.96 30.64
CA ASN A 82 -4.36 1.10 30.07
C ASN A 82 -4.30 0.85 28.56
N PHE A 83 -4.50 -0.40 28.15
CA PHE A 83 -4.49 -0.75 26.73
C PHE A 83 -5.80 -0.40 26.05
N GLN A 84 -5.70 0.18 24.87
CA GLN A 84 -6.81 0.43 23.97
C GLN A 84 -6.66 -0.46 22.75
N ASN A 85 -7.78 -1.01 22.27
CA ASN A 85 -7.77 -1.73 21.00
C ASN A 85 -7.57 -0.74 19.85
N ASN A 86 -6.97 -1.22 18.77
CA ASN A 86 -6.60 -0.48 17.56
C ASN A 86 -5.60 0.66 17.80
N VAL A 87 -4.80 0.56 18.87
CA VAL A 87 -3.65 1.41 19.12
C VAL A 87 -2.37 0.59 18.95
N THR A 88 -1.38 1.17 18.27
CA THR A 88 -0.03 0.60 18.13
C THR A 88 0.78 0.87 19.39
N TYR A 89 1.33 -0.19 19.96
CA TYR A 89 2.27 -0.12 21.08
C TYR A 89 3.63 -0.66 20.63
N ARG A 90 4.69 0.13 20.81
CA ARG A 90 6.06 -0.33 20.62
C ARG A 90 6.61 -0.85 21.95
N TRP A 91 7.07 -2.09 21.94
CA TRP A 91 7.66 -2.78 23.07
C TRP A 91 9.16 -2.91 22.89
N ARG A 92 9.92 -2.78 23.98
CA ARG A 92 11.35 -3.10 24.05
C ARG A 92 11.58 -3.95 25.28
N ILE A 93 12.18 -5.12 25.10
CA ILE A 93 12.51 -6.06 26.18
C ILE A 93 14.02 -6.25 26.19
N GLU A 94 14.69 -5.74 27.22
CA GLU A 94 16.14 -5.87 27.38
C GLU A 94 16.48 -7.01 28.34
N LEU A 95 17.37 -7.88 27.88
CA LEU A 95 17.79 -9.08 28.58
C LEU A 95 19.30 -9.02 28.75
N VAL A 96 19.77 -8.89 29.99
CA VAL A 96 21.20 -8.81 30.32
C VAL A 96 21.49 -9.73 31.50
N GLY A 97 22.19 -10.82 31.26
CA GLY A 97 22.38 -11.88 32.24
C GLY A 97 21.03 -12.42 32.72
N ASN A 98 20.74 -12.35 34.01
CA ASN A 98 19.44 -12.72 34.58
C ASN A 98 18.49 -11.55 34.83
N LYS A 99 18.84 -10.34 34.36
CA LYS A 99 18.00 -9.14 34.44
C LYS A 99 17.12 -9.03 33.19
N ILE A 100 15.85 -8.72 33.41
CA ILE A 100 14.81 -8.50 32.40
C ILE A 100 14.24 -7.12 32.64
N THR A 101 14.23 -6.27 31.62
CA THR A 101 13.62 -4.94 31.67
C THR A 101 12.63 -4.79 30.51
N VAL A 102 11.42 -4.36 30.79
CA VAL A 102 10.35 -4.21 29.78
C VAL A 102 9.98 -2.74 29.70
N PHE A 103 9.98 -2.21 28.48
CA PHE A 103 9.58 -0.85 28.16
C PHE A 103 8.43 -0.87 27.16
N ILE A 104 7.63 0.19 27.19
CA ILE A 104 6.57 0.44 26.24
C ILE A 104 6.56 1.91 25.83
N LYS A 105 6.12 2.18 24.61
CA LYS A 105 5.64 3.50 24.20
C LYS A 105 4.48 3.40 23.22
N THR A 106 3.68 4.44 23.15
CA THR A 106 2.70 4.65 22.09
C THR A 106 3.28 5.52 20.99
N GLU A 107 2.59 5.62 19.86
CA GLU A 107 2.94 6.60 18.83
C GLU A 107 2.91 8.04 19.37
N SER A 108 2.15 8.38 20.42
CA SER A 108 2.17 9.74 20.96
C SER A 108 3.36 10.06 21.86
N ASP A 109 4.11 9.06 22.30
CA ASP A 109 5.20 9.23 23.26
C ASP A 109 6.54 9.48 22.52
N SER A 110 7.36 10.42 23.03
CA SER A 110 8.72 10.62 22.53
C SER A 110 9.66 9.49 22.96
N ASP A 111 9.48 8.98 24.18
CA ASP A 111 10.43 8.10 24.85
C ASP A 111 9.77 6.83 25.38
N PHE A 112 10.58 5.77 25.52
CA PHE A 112 10.17 4.53 26.15
C PHE A 112 9.92 4.72 27.65
N THR A 113 8.74 4.29 28.11
CA THR A 113 8.41 4.18 29.53
C THR A 113 8.77 2.79 30.05
N LYS A 114 9.60 2.71 31.09
CA LYS A 114 9.90 1.44 31.77
C LYS A 114 8.66 0.92 32.50
N LEU A 115 8.16 -0.25 32.10
CA LEU A 115 7.01 -0.92 32.72
C LEU A 115 7.40 -1.89 33.82
N LEU A 116 8.40 -2.74 33.56
CA LEU A 116 8.81 -3.82 34.46
C LEU A 116 10.34 -3.89 34.51
N GLU A 117 10.86 -4.28 35.67
CA GLU A 117 12.27 -4.62 35.85
C GLU A 117 12.34 -5.79 36.84
N PHE A 118 13.07 -6.84 36.50
CA PHE A 118 13.15 -8.05 37.30
C PHE A 118 14.51 -8.73 37.17
N VAL A 119 14.96 -9.36 38.25
CA VAL A 119 16.18 -10.18 38.27
C VAL A 119 15.79 -11.58 38.71
N ASP A 120 15.88 -12.54 37.79
CA ASP A 120 15.55 -13.93 38.09
C ASP A 120 16.74 -14.64 38.75
N ASN A 121 16.69 -14.74 40.09
CA ASN A 121 17.70 -15.47 40.85
C ASN A 121 17.33 -16.96 41.07
N ASN A 122 16.24 -17.44 40.48
CA ASN A 122 15.75 -18.81 40.66
C ASN A 122 15.76 -19.60 39.35
N SER A 123 16.93 -20.18 39.04
CA SER A 123 17.17 -20.95 37.80
C SER A 123 16.78 -20.16 36.54
N PRO A 124 17.45 -19.02 36.27
CA PRO A 124 17.10 -18.17 35.14
C PRO A 124 17.31 -18.89 33.80
N TYR A 125 16.43 -18.62 32.84
CA TYR A 125 16.74 -18.92 31.44
C TYR A 125 17.66 -17.81 30.96
N LEU A 126 18.90 -18.14 30.58
CA LEU A 126 19.93 -17.16 30.20
C LEU A 126 20.08 -17.02 28.69
N SER A 127 19.39 -17.85 27.92
CA SER A 127 19.39 -17.81 26.47
C SER A 127 18.07 -18.32 25.91
N GLY A 128 17.82 -18.00 24.65
CA GLY A 128 16.71 -18.54 23.88
C GLY A 128 16.28 -17.61 22.76
N SER A 129 15.42 -18.13 21.90
CA SER A 129 14.84 -17.42 20.76
C SER A 129 13.74 -16.43 21.18
N ILE A 130 13.23 -15.64 20.23
CA ILE A 130 12.10 -14.73 20.45
C ILE A 130 10.81 -15.32 19.90
N GLY A 131 9.65 -14.84 20.34
CA GLY A 131 8.40 -15.20 19.70
C GLY A 131 7.29 -14.20 19.93
N VAL A 132 6.18 -14.47 19.24
CA VAL A 132 4.92 -13.74 19.37
C VAL A 132 3.79 -14.74 19.61
N ARG A 133 2.83 -14.37 20.46
CA ARG A 133 1.77 -15.27 20.88
C ARG A 133 0.45 -14.51 21.07
N VAL A 134 -0.63 -15.10 20.56
CA VAL A 134 -2.00 -14.65 20.82
C VAL A 134 -2.75 -15.69 21.66
N GLY A 135 -3.17 -15.27 22.85
CA GLY A 135 -4.00 -16.08 23.73
C GLY A 135 -5.48 -15.82 23.46
N ALA A 136 -6.30 -16.87 23.51
CA ALA A 136 -7.75 -16.71 23.48
C ALA A 136 -8.31 -16.15 24.79
N GLY A 137 -7.61 -16.36 25.91
CA GLY A 137 -8.04 -15.94 27.25
C GLY A 137 -9.50 -16.30 27.53
N SER A 138 -10.21 -15.36 28.17
CA SER A 138 -11.66 -15.44 28.43
C SER A 138 -12.52 -14.78 27.34
N VAL A 139 -11.91 -14.15 26.32
CA VAL A 139 -12.60 -13.37 25.28
C VAL A 139 -12.15 -13.80 23.89
N ILE A 140 -13.03 -14.52 23.20
CA ILE A 140 -12.82 -15.08 21.85
C ILE A 140 -13.77 -14.39 20.86
N PRO A 141 -13.33 -14.04 19.63
CA PRO A 141 -11.99 -14.24 19.06
C PRO A 141 -10.97 -13.20 19.55
N SER A 142 -9.70 -13.61 19.62
CA SER A 142 -8.58 -12.70 19.86
C SER A 142 -7.75 -12.49 18.59
N GLY A 143 -7.38 -11.24 18.35
CA GLY A 143 -6.64 -10.80 17.18
C GLY A 143 -5.58 -9.79 17.57
N VAL A 144 -4.34 -10.05 17.13
CA VAL A 144 -3.21 -9.15 17.33
C VAL A 144 -2.37 -9.10 16.05
N TYR A 145 -1.96 -7.90 15.66
CA TYR A 145 -0.92 -7.69 14.66
C TYR A 145 0.41 -7.40 15.36
N PHE A 146 1.47 -7.99 14.83
CA PHE A 146 2.84 -7.70 15.23
C PHE A 146 3.60 -7.25 13.99
N ASP A 147 4.42 -6.21 14.14
CA ASP A 147 5.23 -5.65 13.07
C ASP A 147 6.56 -5.11 13.62
N ASN A 148 7.48 -4.69 12.75
CA ASN A 148 8.75 -4.05 13.11
C ASN A 148 9.57 -4.84 14.17
N ILE A 149 9.61 -6.17 14.04
CA ILE A 149 10.33 -7.04 14.98
C ILE A 149 11.85 -6.90 14.76
N LYS A 150 12.56 -6.40 15.79
CA LYS A 150 14.01 -6.19 15.77
C LYS A 150 14.66 -6.88 16.97
N VAL A 151 15.88 -7.39 16.78
CA VAL A 151 16.70 -7.99 17.84
C VAL A 151 18.09 -7.38 17.79
N TYR A 152 18.56 -6.90 18.94
CA TYR A 152 19.87 -6.26 19.10
C TYR A 152 20.73 -7.10 20.04
N ASP A 153 21.97 -7.39 19.67
CA ASP A 153 22.93 -8.02 20.58
C ASP A 153 23.40 -6.99 21.61
N LEU A 154 23.30 -7.33 22.90
CA LEU A 154 23.76 -6.50 24.02
C LEU A 154 25.06 -7.03 24.66
N SER A 155 25.58 -8.16 24.17
CA SER A 155 26.77 -8.82 24.73
C SER A 155 28.09 -8.22 24.25
N GLU A 156 28.09 -7.54 23.10
CA GLU A 156 29.24 -6.80 22.61
C GLU A 156 29.22 -5.35 23.17
N PRO A 157 30.37 -4.77 23.56
CA PRO A 157 30.42 -3.33 23.81
C PRO A 157 29.89 -2.62 22.58
N GLU A 158 29.06 -1.57 22.75
CA GLU A 158 28.41 -0.89 21.63
C GLU A 158 29.41 -0.75 20.47
N PRO A 159 29.12 -1.35 19.30
CA PRO A 159 30.03 -1.28 18.18
C PRO A 159 30.35 0.19 17.97
N THR A 160 31.63 0.51 17.79
CA THR A 160 32.02 1.86 17.39
C THR A 160 31.10 2.25 16.24
N PRO A 161 30.28 3.32 16.38
CA PRO A 161 29.13 3.53 15.50
C PRO A 161 29.64 3.45 14.07
N THR A 162 29.20 2.40 13.36
CA THR A 162 29.42 2.33 11.93
C THR A 162 28.76 3.60 11.39
N PRO A 163 29.47 4.43 10.60
CA PRO A 163 28.88 5.65 10.08
C PRO A 163 27.54 5.30 9.45
N LEU A 164 26.47 5.94 9.93
CA LEU A 164 25.14 5.71 9.38
C LEU A 164 25.21 5.90 7.87
N PRO A 165 24.55 5.04 7.07
CA PRO A 165 24.52 5.22 5.63
C PRO A 165 24.03 6.63 5.32
N THR A 166 24.86 7.41 4.64
CA THR A 166 24.47 8.75 4.23
C THR A 166 23.54 8.63 3.02
N VAL A 167 22.43 9.37 3.03
CA VAL A 167 21.54 9.45 1.88
C VAL A 167 22.29 10.17 0.76
N PRO A 168 22.58 9.52 -0.38
CA PRO A 168 23.33 10.16 -1.46
C PRO A 168 22.47 11.24 -2.10
N TYR A 169 23.08 12.33 -2.55
CA TYR A 169 22.39 13.39 -3.27
C TYR A 169 22.32 13.10 -4.77
N TYR A 170 21.13 13.26 -5.37
CA TYR A 170 20.90 13.19 -6.82
C TYR A 170 20.07 14.38 -7.28
N SER A 171 20.67 15.26 -8.08
CA SER A 171 19.96 16.39 -8.67
C SER A 171 19.18 15.96 -9.92
N GLN A 172 17.96 16.48 -10.08
CA GLN A 172 17.20 16.31 -11.32
C GLN A 172 17.81 17.11 -12.50
N HIS A 173 18.67 18.09 -12.21
CA HIS A 173 19.34 18.95 -13.19
C HIS A 173 20.68 18.41 -13.71
N ASN A 174 21.12 17.23 -13.26
CA ASN A 174 22.40 16.69 -13.68
C ASN A 174 22.44 16.57 -15.22
N PRO A 175 23.47 17.11 -15.90
CA PRO A 175 23.57 17.09 -17.36
C PRO A 175 23.54 15.69 -18.00
N GLN A 176 23.83 14.63 -17.25
CA GLN A 176 23.80 13.25 -17.76
C GLN A 176 22.39 12.74 -18.07
N TRP A 177 21.36 13.23 -17.38
CA TRP A 177 19.97 12.78 -17.53
C TRP A 177 18.94 13.92 -17.56
N GLY A 178 19.30 15.12 -17.12
CA GLY A 178 18.36 16.24 -16.98
C GLY A 178 17.70 16.65 -18.30
N GLY A 179 18.33 16.38 -19.44
CA GLY A 179 17.77 16.60 -20.78
C GLY A 179 16.89 15.47 -21.31
N ASP A 180 16.83 14.32 -20.63
CA ASP A 180 16.03 13.17 -21.08
C ASP A 180 14.54 13.45 -20.89
N GLN A 181 13.72 12.91 -21.80
CA GLN A 181 12.27 12.97 -21.68
C GLN A 181 11.79 12.24 -20.42
N TYR A 182 10.93 12.87 -19.63
CA TYR A 182 10.37 12.31 -18.39
C TYR A 182 9.07 11.55 -18.68
N ASP A 183 8.99 10.28 -18.25
CA ASP A 183 7.86 9.38 -18.57
C ASP A 183 7.56 9.44 -20.09
N ASN A 184 6.34 9.81 -20.46
CA ASN A 184 5.86 10.05 -21.81
C ASN A 184 5.39 11.50 -21.97
N LEU A 185 5.73 12.36 -21.01
CA LEU A 185 5.35 13.76 -20.99
C LEU A 185 6.22 14.54 -21.99
N ASN A 186 5.69 15.66 -22.50
CA ASN A 186 6.49 16.59 -23.30
C ASN A 186 7.37 17.47 -22.39
N ARG A 187 8.07 16.86 -21.43
CA ARG A 187 8.89 17.49 -20.40
C ARG A 187 10.14 16.66 -20.17
N THR A 188 11.15 17.28 -19.57
CA THR A 188 12.43 16.64 -19.25
C THR A 188 12.55 16.31 -17.77
N ILE A 189 13.48 15.41 -17.41
CA ILE A 189 13.80 15.10 -16.01
C ILE A 189 14.17 16.38 -15.25
N SER A 190 14.91 17.31 -15.87
CA SER A 190 15.24 18.59 -15.24
C SER A 190 14.03 19.43 -14.87
N GLN A 191 12.90 19.29 -15.58
CA GLN A 191 11.71 20.11 -15.34
C GLN A 191 10.80 19.57 -14.23
N VAL A 192 10.67 18.23 -14.13
CA VAL A 192 9.66 17.57 -13.29
C VAL A 192 10.18 16.33 -12.53
N GLY A 193 11.49 16.08 -12.52
CA GLY A 193 12.11 14.84 -12.04
C GLY A 193 12.29 14.69 -10.53
N CYS A 194 11.58 15.45 -9.70
CA CYS A 194 11.80 15.47 -8.25
C CYS A 194 11.42 14.14 -7.56
N ALA A 195 10.30 13.53 -7.94
CA ALA A 195 9.86 12.22 -7.42
C ALA A 195 10.88 11.12 -7.77
N LEU A 196 11.31 11.11 -9.04
CA LEU A 196 12.26 10.15 -9.59
C LEU A 196 13.64 10.24 -8.92
N SER A 197 14.14 11.46 -8.73
CA SER A 197 15.42 11.69 -8.05
C SER A 197 15.33 11.30 -6.56
N SER A 198 14.22 11.64 -5.90
CA SER A 198 13.97 11.24 -4.50
C SER A 198 13.93 9.72 -4.33
N ALA A 199 13.28 9.01 -5.26
CA ALA A 199 13.28 7.55 -5.30
C ALA A 199 14.70 6.96 -5.37
N VAL A 200 15.55 7.49 -6.26
CA VAL A 200 16.95 7.03 -6.41
C VAL A 200 17.74 7.23 -5.12
N MET A 201 17.59 8.37 -4.46
CA MET A 201 18.29 8.66 -3.20
C MET A 201 17.93 7.64 -2.11
N VAL A 202 16.63 7.36 -1.94
CA VAL A 202 16.15 6.40 -0.92
C VAL A 202 16.51 4.95 -1.27
N LEU A 203 16.37 4.54 -2.53
CA LEU A 203 16.75 3.19 -2.95
C LEU A 203 18.24 2.92 -2.73
N ARG A 204 19.11 3.89 -3.07
CA ARG A 204 20.56 3.76 -2.84
C ARG A 204 20.94 3.77 -1.37
N TYR A 205 20.21 4.49 -0.51
CA TYR A 205 20.39 4.40 0.94
C TYR A 205 20.23 2.94 1.42
N TYR A 206 19.26 2.20 0.86
CA TYR A 206 19.06 0.78 1.14
C TYR A 206 19.99 -0.17 0.36
N GLY A 207 21.04 0.35 -0.27
CA GLY A 207 22.00 -0.47 -1.02
C GLY A 207 21.49 -0.95 -2.38
N ILE A 208 20.32 -0.48 -2.84
CA ILE A 208 19.85 -0.73 -4.21
C ILE A 208 20.59 0.25 -5.15
N ASP A 209 21.67 -0.22 -5.78
CA ASP A 209 22.52 0.57 -6.66
C ASP A 209 22.45 0.17 -8.14
N LYS A 210 21.64 -0.85 -8.46
CA LYS A 210 21.42 -1.37 -9.81
C LYS A 210 19.93 -1.42 -10.19
N LEU A 211 19.67 -1.63 -11.47
CA LEU A 211 18.36 -1.87 -12.06
C LEU A 211 18.41 -3.12 -12.97
N PRO A 212 17.38 -3.99 -12.92
CA PRO A 212 17.32 -5.17 -13.76
C PRO A 212 16.77 -4.84 -15.16
N PHE A 213 17.66 -4.69 -16.14
CA PHE A 213 17.33 -4.55 -17.56
C PHE A 213 17.41 -5.91 -18.26
N GLY A 214 16.43 -6.77 -18.00
CA GLY A 214 16.47 -8.17 -18.43
C GLY A 214 17.60 -8.92 -17.72
N ALA A 215 18.54 -9.49 -18.47
CA ALA A 215 19.70 -10.17 -17.90
C ALA A 215 20.85 -9.24 -17.50
N ASN A 216 20.76 -7.94 -17.80
CA ASN A 216 21.80 -6.96 -17.50
C ASN A 216 21.44 -6.13 -16.26
N LEU A 217 22.45 -5.74 -15.49
CA LEU A 217 22.33 -4.79 -14.40
C LEU A 217 22.89 -3.43 -14.83
N VAL A 218 22.08 -2.38 -14.71
CA VAL A 218 22.46 -1.00 -15.02
C VAL A 218 22.54 -0.20 -13.73
N ASP A 219 23.49 0.72 -13.62
CA ASP A 219 23.63 1.59 -12.45
C ASP A 219 22.36 2.43 -12.21
N LEU A 220 21.88 2.47 -10.96
CA LEU A 220 20.66 3.20 -10.59
C LEU A 220 20.94 4.71 -10.53
N ASN A 221 20.36 5.48 -11.44
CA ASN A 221 20.34 6.94 -11.41
C ASN A 221 18.99 7.42 -11.95
N PRO A 222 18.65 8.73 -11.88
CA PRO A 222 17.35 9.20 -12.35
C PRO A 222 17.09 8.85 -13.82
N GLY A 223 18.09 9.00 -14.70
CA GLY A 223 17.97 8.65 -16.11
C GLY A 223 17.67 7.16 -16.33
N SER A 224 18.44 6.26 -15.70
CA SER A 224 18.23 4.82 -15.85
C SER A 224 16.93 4.34 -15.19
N LEU A 225 16.50 4.93 -14.07
CA LEU A 225 15.21 4.64 -13.45
C LEU A 225 14.05 5.08 -14.37
N ASN A 226 14.12 6.28 -14.94
CA ASN A 226 13.13 6.76 -15.90
C ASN A 226 13.02 5.83 -17.13
N GLN A 227 14.15 5.36 -17.66
CA GLN A 227 14.18 4.40 -18.75
C GLN A 227 13.55 3.05 -18.34
N TRP A 228 13.85 2.56 -17.14
CA TRP A 228 13.32 1.29 -16.65
C TRP A 228 11.79 1.35 -16.48
N LEU A 229 11.26 2.43 -15.89
CA LEU A 229 9.82 2.62 -15.69
C LEU A 229 9.05 2.73 -17.02
N ASN A 230 9.72 3.13 -18.11
CA ASN A 230 9.15 3.23 -19.46
C ASN A 230 9.29 1.94 -20.30
N LEU A 231 9.91 0.88 -19.77
CA LEU A 231 10.03 -0.37 -20.53
C LEU A 231 8.64 -0.96 -20.83
N PRO A 232 8.41 -1.56 -22.01
CA PRO A 232 7.09 -2.07 -22.41
C PRO A 232 6.47 -3.09 -21.44
N GLN A 233 7.29 -3.86 -20.73
CA GLN A 233 6.85 -4.82 -19.71
C GLN A 233 6.53 -4.19 -18.34
N ASN A 234 6.92 -2.93 -18.11
CA ASN A 234 6.72 -2.19 -16.88
C ASN A 234 5.56 -1.20 -17.05
N THR A 235 4.40 -1.68 -17.50
CA THR A 235 3.22 -0.83 -17.73
C THR A 235 2.66 -0.19 -16.46
N ASP A 236 3.13 -0.62 -15.29
CA ASP A 236 2.89 -0.05 -13.96
C ASP A 236 3.91 1.02 -13.57
N GLY A 237 4.95 1.34 -14.33
CA GLY A 237 6.03 2.24 -13.88
C GLY A 237 5.58 3.65 -13.46
N TRP A 238 4.49 4.14 -14.07
CA TRP A 238 3.95 5.48 -13.85
C TRP A 238 2.46 5.43 -13.52
N TRP A 239 2.05 6.25 -12.56
CA TRP A 239 0.67 6.60 -12.32
C TRP A 239 0.30 7.79 -13.18
N ARG A 240 -0.71 7.60 -14.03
CA ARG A 240 -1.33 8.64 -14.87
C ARG A 240 -0.29 9.62 -15.44
N SER A 241 -0.30 10.85 -14.93
CA SER A 241 0.41 12.03 -15.37
C SER A 241 1.90 12.06 -14.99
N GLY A 242 2.59 10.92 -15.12
CA GLY A 242 4.01 10.79 -14.83
C GLY A 242 4.38 10.75 -13.35
N ILE A 243 3.43 10.52 -12.43
CA ILE A 243 3.80 10.29 -11.02
C ILE A 243 4.46 8.90 -10.93
N VAL A 244 5.60 8.82 -10.25
CA VAL A 244 6.30 7.53 -10.05
C VAL A 244 5.37 6.57 -9.29
N ASN A 245 5.18 5.36 -9.82
CA ASN A 245 4.47 4.31 -9.09
C ASN A 245 5.38 3.73 -8.00
N TRP A 246 5.11 4.07 -6.74
CA TRP A 246 5.94 3.64 -5.63
C TRP A 246 6.00 2.11 -5.49
N SER A 247 4.92 1.38 -5.75
CA SER A 247 4.93 -0.09 -5.72
C SER A 247 5.72 -0.72 -6.88
N ALA A 248 5.91 -0.01 -8.00
CA ALA A 248 6.82 -0.46 -9.04
C ALA A 248 8.29 -0.47 -8.54
N LEU A 249 8.65 0.42 -7.61
CA LEU A 249 9.99 0.44 -7.01
C LEU A 249 10.19 -0.71 -6.02
N THR A 250 9.16 -1.06 -5.26
CA THR A 250 9.11 -2.31 -4.46
C THR A 250 9.37 -3.54 -5.34
N ARG A 251 8.77 -3.57 -6.55
CA ARG A 251 9.00 -4.64 -7.53
C ARG A 251 10.43 -4.67 -8.04
N ILE A 252 11.08 -3.51 -8.26
CA ILE A 252 12.52 -3.45 -8.61
C ILE A 252 13.37 -4.11 -7.52
N ALA A 253 13.18 -3.72 -6.26
CA ALA A 253 13.96 -4.25 -5.13
C ALA A 253 13.80 -5.79 -5.03
N ARG A 254 12.57 -6.28 -5.19
CA ARG A 254 12.29 -7.73 -5.24
C ARG A 254 13.00 -8.42 -6.40
N GLN A 255 12.92 -7.87 -7.62
CA GLN A 255 13.56 -8.48 -8.78
C GLN A 255 15.09 -8.53 -8.64
N LEU A 256 15.71 -7.55 -8.00
CA LEU A 256 17.14 -7.57 -7.69
C LEU A 256 17.47 -8.61 -6.63
N HIS A 257 16.67 -8.71 -5.57
CA HIS A 257 16.83 -9.75 -4.55
C HIS A 257 16.73 -11.17 -5.14
N ASP A 258 15.82 -11.39 -6.09
CA ASP A 258 15.68 -12.68 -6.77
C ASP A 258 16.92 -13.03 -7.63
N LEU A 259 17.66 -12.02 -8.12
CA LEU A 259 18.92 -12.20 -8.85
C LEU A 259 20.11 -12.39 -7.91
N ASP A 260 20.17 -11.63 -6.82
CA ASP A 260 21.18 -11.68 -5.78
C ASP A 260 20.53 -11.40 -4.41
N PRO A 261 20.43 -12.41 -3.52
CA PRO A 261 19.88 -12.24 -2.18
C PRO A 261 20.63 -11.23 -1.29
N GLY A 262 21.79 -10.72 -1.72
CA GLY A 262 22.48 -9.60 -1.09
C GLY A 262 21.73 -8.26 -1.19
N TYR A 263 20.82 -8.09 -2.16
CA TYR A 263 19.94 -6.93 -2.21
C TYR A 263 18.73 -7.12 -1.28
N PRO A 264 18.30 -6.10 -0.53
CA PRO A 264 17.07 -6.20 0.27
C PRO A 264 15.83 -6.17 -0.61
N LYS A 265 14.76 -6.86 -0.19
CA LYS A 265 13.41 -6.50 -0.64
C LYS A 265 12.95 -5.28 0.15
N LEU A 266 12.32 -4.34 -0.53
CA LEU A 266 11.82 -3.12 0.09
C LEU A 266 10.31 -3.04 -0.09
N GLU A 267 9.63 -2.55 0.93
CA GLU A 267 8.21 -2.28 0.91
C GLU A 267 7.97 -0.77 0.97
N TYR A 268 6.86 -0.30 0.40
CA TYR A 268 6.45 1.09 0.46
C TYR A 268 5.29 1.24 1.44
N GLU A 269 5.32 2.28 2.27
CA GLU A 269 4.17 2.71 3.04
C GLU A 269 3.99 4.23 3.02
N VAL A 270 2.79 4.62 3.40
CA VAL A 270 2.38 6.02 3.47
C VAL A 270 2.15 6.35 4.93
N ILE A 271 2.86 7.37 5.40
CA ILE A 271 2.72 7.90 6.73
C ILE A 271 1.95 9.21 6.63
N ALA A 272 0.90 9.35 7.43
CA ALA A 272 0.16 10.59 7.54
C ALA A 272 1.12 11.70 8.02
N ALA A 273 1.12 12.86 7.35
CA ALA A 273 1.97 13.99 7.73
C ALA A 273 1.72 14.49 9.16
N SER A 274 0.52 14.22 9.70
CA SER A 274 0.16 14.48 11.10
C SER A 274 0.81 13.52 12.10
N ASN A 275 1.30 12.35 11.67
CA ASN A 275 1.97 11.38 12.54
C ASN A 275 3.44 11.77 12.77
N THR A 276 3.62 12.92 13.41
CA THR A 276 4.94 13.53 13.61
C THR A 276 5.85 12.66 14.47
N SER A 277 5.32 11.91 15.43
CA SER A 277 6.12 11.00 16.25
C SER A 277 6.66 9.81 15.46
N ARG A 278 5.85 9.20 14.57
CA ARG A 278 6.35 8.14 13.69
C ARG A 278 7.43 8.66 12.74
N ILE A 279 7.24 9.86 12.20
CA ILE A 279 8.26 10.54 11.36
C ILE A 279 9.56 10.75 12.14
N HIS A 280 9.46 11.21 13.39
CA HIS A 280 10.61 11.41 14.28
C HIS A 280 11.33 10.10 14.57
N ASP A 281 10.60 9.06 14.98
CA ASP A 281 11.17 7.73 15.24
C ASP A 281 11.91 7.20 14.02
N LEU A 282 11.34 7.34 12.84
CA LEU A 282 11.97 6.86 11.61
C LEU A 282 13.28 7.60 11.31
N LEU A 283 13.30 8.93 11.43
CA LEU A 283 14.48 9.73 11.11
C LEU A 283 15.57 9.64 12.18
N GLU A 284 15.20 9.69 13.46
CA GLU A 284 16.15 9.88 14.57
C GLU A 284 16.47 8.61 15.34
N VAL A 285 15.56 7.63 15.36
CA VAL A 285 15.75 6.36 16.08
C VAL A 285 16.12 5.24 15.11
N ASP A 286 15.35 5.11 14.03
CA ASP A 286 15.55 4.06 13.03
C ASP A 286 16.54 4.49 11.94
N HIS A 287 16.87 5.79 11.86
CA HIS A 287 17.77 6.41 10.88
C HIS A 287 17.39 6.19 9.42
N GLN A 288 16.10 6.07 9.12
CA GLN A 288 15.53 5.76 7.81
C GLN A 288 15.09 7.04 7.08
N PRO A 289 15.47 7.24 5.81
CA PRO A 289 15.07 8.42 5.06
C PRO A 289 13.61 8.34 4.61
N LEU A 290 12.99 9.51 4.51
CA LEU A 290 11.59 9.67 4.18
C LEU A 290 11.42 10.55 2.94
N ILE A 291 10.49 10.20 2.06
CA ILE A 291 10.13 11.00 0.89
C ILE A 291 8.99 11.94 1.27
N PHE A 292 9.27 13.23 1.38
CA PHE A 292 8.28 14.25 1.70
C PHE A 292 7.61 14.78 0.43
N ARG A 293 6.28 14.66 0.36
CA ARG A 293 5.44 15.27 -0.68
C ARG A 293 4.95 16.65 -0.22
N GLN A 294 5.47 17.70 -0.83
CA GLN A 294 5.07 19.07 -0.54
C GLN A 294 4.15 19.64 -1.62
N ARG A 295 3.15 20.42 -1.22
CA ARG A 295 2.24 21.12 -2.14
C ARG A 295 2.78 22.51 -2.50
N LEU A 296 2.98 22.77 -3.78
CA LEU A 296 3.33 24.08 -4.34
C LEU A 296 2.15 24.61 -5.16
N ALA A 297 1.29 25.42 -4.53
CA ALA A 297 0.06 25.92 -5.14
C ALA A 297 -0.85 24.79 -5.69
N SER A 298 -0.94 24.63 -7.02
CA SER A 298 -1.69 23.56 -7.70
C SER A 298 -0.88 22.31 -8.01
N ASN A 299 0.43 22.31 -7.70
CA ASN A 299 1.35 21.26 -8.08
C ASN A 299 2.03 20.59 -6.86
N THR A 300 2.77 19.52 -7.12
CA THR A 300 3.49 18.72 -6.13
C THR A 300 5.00 18.77 -6.35
N HIS A 301 5.77 18.82 -5.25
CA HIS A 301 7.23 18.61 -5.26
C HIS A 301 7.62 17.56 -4.23
N PHE A 302 8.74 16.88 -4.48
CA PHE A 302 9.25 15.81 -3.63
C PHE A 302 10.68 16.11 -3.18
N VAL A 303 10.95 15.88 -1.90
CA VAL A 303 12.28 15.99 -1.28
C VAL A 303 12.52 14.79 -0.37
N VAL A 304 13.78 14.51 -0.04
CA VAL A 304 14.13 13.42 0.88
C VAL A 304 14.58 13.98 2.21
N ALA A 305 13.81 13.73 3.27
CA ALA A 305 14.23 14.01 4.64
C ALA A 305 15.09 12.86 5.17
N HIS A 306 16.17 13.21 5.86
CA HIS A 306 17.14 12.24 6.37
C HIS A 306 17.53 12.45 7.83
N SER A 307 17.13 13.58 8.44
CA SER A 307 17.16 13.78 9.88
C SER A 307 16.21 14.91 10.28
N GLN A 308 15.97 15.06 11.57
CA GLN A 308 15.27 16.15 12.23
C GLN A 308 16.29 17.01 12.97
N GLU A 309 16.19 18.33 12.83
CA GLU A 309 17.03 19.27 13.58
C GLU A 309 16.63 19.25 15.06
N ALA A 310 17.62 18.99 15.93
CA ALA A 310 17.40 18.66 17.34
C ALA A 310 16.94 19.84 18.23
N GLU A 311 16.93 21.09 17.74
CA GLU A 311 16.83 22.26 18.63
C GLU A 311 15.87 23.39 18.17
N SER A 312 14.92 23.11 17.28
CA SER A 312 13.95 24.14 16.85
C SER A 312 12.59 24.02 17.57
N PRO A 313 11.98 25.12 18.04
CA PRO A 313 10.60 25.12 18.59
C PRO A 313 9.54 24.75 17.54
N VAL A 314 9.92 24.70 16.26
CA VAL A 314 9.15 24.17 15.14
C VAL A 314 9.97 23.03 14.54
N ARG A 315 9.41 21.82 14.42
CA ARG A 315 10.16 20.68 13.84
C ARG A 315 10.67 21.06 12.44
N GLN A 316 12.00 21.07 12.28
CA GLN A 316 12.70 21.28 11.03
C GLN A 316 13.36 19.97 10.64
N TYR A 317 13.40 19.67 9.34
CA TYR A 317 13.99 18.43 8.84
C TYR A 317 15.14 18.76 7.91
N ALA A 318 16.28 18.10 8.07
CA ALA A 318 17.35 18.14 7.08
C ALA A 318 16.93 17.34 5.85
N ILE A 319 17.10 17.94 4.68
CA ILE A 319 16.62 17.38 3.41
C ILE A 319 17.68 17.43 2.32
N ASN A 320 17.53 16.49 1.38
CA ASN A 320 18.06 16.57 0.03
C ASN A 320 16.93 17.01 -0.91
N ASP A 321 17.01 18.23 -1.46
CA ASP A 321 16.04 18.73 -2.45
C ASP A 321 16.59 18.51 -3.89
N PRO A 322 15.95 17.65 -4.71
CA PRO A 322 16.39 17.39 -6.09
C PRO A 322 16.48 18.62 -6.99
N TRP A 323 15.67 19.65 -6.70
CA TRP A 323 15.61 20.90 -7.47
C TRP A 323 16.71 21.87 -7.08
N ASP A 324 17.02 21.98 -5.79
CA ASP A 324 17.94 22.98 -5.24
C ASP A 324 18.84 22.35 -4.17
N GLU A 325 20.06 21.99 -4.54
CA GLU A 325 21.07 21.43 -3.64
C GLU A 325 21.39 22.34 -2.44
N SER A 326 21.22 23.66 -2.60
CA SER A 326 21.48 24.61 -1.51
C SER A 326 20.38 24.61 -0.44
N LYS A 327 19.21 24.05 -0.76
CA LYS A 327 18.08 23.92 0.17
C LYS A 327 18.21 22.63 0.97
N THR A 328 18.93 22.73 2.08
CA THR A 328 19.21 21.60 2.97
C THR A 328 18.22 21.45 4.12
N LEU A 329 17.25 22.35 4.25
CA LEU A 329 16.28 22.37 5.35
C LEU A 329 14.85 22.49 4.84
N PHE A 330 13.98 21.63 5.38
CA PHE A 330 12.55 21.76 5.27
C PHE A 330 12.04 22.62 6.43
N ASN A 331 11.80 23.90 6.13
CA ASN A 331 11.35 24.91 7.09
C ASN A 331 9.96 25.48 6.74
N LEU A 332 9.19 24.77 5.91
CA LEU A 332 7.85 25.17 5.52
C LEU A 332 6.84 24.78 6.61
N PRO A 333 5.70 25.51 6.72
CA PRO A 333 4.63 25.11 7.62
C PRO A 333 4.21 23.66 7.38
N PRO A 334 3.88 22.87 8.43
CA PRO A 334 3.48 21.48 8.29
C PRO A 334 2.30 21.27 7.33
N GLU A 335 1.43 22.28 7.17
CA GLU A 335 0.29 22.24 6.24
C GLU A 335 0.70 22.06 4.76
N VAL A 336 1.98 22.32 4.44
CA VAL A 336 2.54 22.12 3.10
C VAL A 336 2.96 20.67 2.86
N LEU A 337 3.30 19.93 3.92
CA LEU A 337 3.61 18.50 3.86
C LEU A 337 2.31 17.70 3.77
N THR A 338 2.04 17.16 2.59
CA THR A 338 0.76 16.49 2.32
C THR A 338 0.84 14.98 2.46
N ARG A 339 2.04 14.39 2.33
CA ARG A 339 2.26 12.94 2.44
C ARG A 339 3.72 12.65 2.75
N VAL A 340 3.94 11.57 3.49
CA VAL A 340 5.29 11.04 3.77
C VAL A 340 5.34 9.62 3.23
N GLY A 341 6.19 9.39 2.23
CA GLY A 341 6.50 8.06 1.72
C GLY A 341 7.66 7.46 2.49
N HIS A 342 7.57 6.18 2.83
CA HIS A 342 8.60 5.46 3.54
C HIS A 342 8.86 4.13 2.86
N TYR A 343 10.14 3.81 2.61
CA TYR A 343 10.56 2.47 2.24
C TYR A 343 11.25 1.80 3.41
N TYR A 344 11.00 0.52 3.63
CA TYR A 344 11.71 -0.27 4.63
C TYR A 344 11.97 -1.71 4.15
N PRO A 345 13.01 -2.39 4.67
CA PRO A 345 13.26 -3.79 4.33
C PRO A 345 12.14 -4.70 4.82
N THR A 346 11.64 -5.56 3.95
CA THR A 346 10.61 -6.56 4.27
C THR A 346 11.01 -7.93 3.76
N ASN A 347 10.39 -8.98 4.29
CA ASN A 347 10.48 -10.33 3.72
C ASN A 347 9.11 -10.88 3.33
N SER A 348 8.03 -10.10 3.51
CA SER A 348 6.68 -10.64 3.46
C SER A 348 5.71 -9.64 2.85
N ASP A 349 4.98 -10.12 1.85
CA ASP A 349 3.80 -9.50 1.25
C ASP A 349 4.03 -8.13 0.60
N LEU A 350 4.15 -8.11 -0.73
CA LEU A 350 4.24 -6.90 -1.54
C LEU A 350 2.88 -6.52 -2.17
N SER A 351 1.78 -7.07 -1.67
CA SER A 351 0.46 -6.88 -2.25
C SER A 351 -0.14 -5.52 -1.93
N PHE A 352 -0.72 -4.93 -2.96
CA PHE A 352 -1.37 -3.62 -2.93
C PHE A 352 -2.51 -3.59 -3.93
N LEU A 353 -3.54 -2.83 -3.61
CA LEU A 353 -4.56 -2.42 -4.55
C LEU A 353 -4.53 -0.89 -4.66
N TYR A 354 -4.31 -0.37 -5.87
CA TYR A 354 -4.49 1.06 -6.17
C TYR A 354 -5.65 1.25 -7.12
N LEU A 355 -6.45 2.29 -6.85
CA LEU A 355 -7.50 2.79 -7.72
C LEU A 355 -7.26 4.27 -7.95
N HIS A 356 -7.04 4.65 -9.21
CA HIS A 356 -6.90 6.04 -9.62
C HIS A 356 -8.09 6.45 -10.49
N ALA A 357 -8.63 7.65 -10.29
CA ALA A 357 -9.79 8.12 -11.06
C ALA A 357 -9.71 9.62 -11.31
N ASP A 358 -10.32 10.10 -12.41
CA ASP A 358 -10.48 11.54 -12.67
C ASP A 358 -11.03 12.27 -11.43
N ASP A 359 -10.57 13.50 -11.16
CA ASP A 359 -10.96 14.29 -9.98
C ASP A 359 -12.48 14.57 -9.91
N ALA A 360 -13.14 14.63 -11.06
CA ALA A 360 -14.58 14.75 -11.18
C ALA A 360 -15.35 13.47 -10.80
N LEU A 361 -14.70 12.31 -10.76
CA LEU A 361 -15.32 11.06 -10.33
C LEU A 361 -15.35 10.96 -8.80
N LYS A 362 -16.50 10.59 -8.27
CA LYS A 362 -16.61 10.08 -6.91
C LYS A 362 -16.45 8.56 -6.93
N ILE A 363 -15.48 8.08 -6.18
CA ILE A 363 -15.14 6.67 -6.07
C ILE A 363 -15.42 6.14 -4.67
N ARG A 364 -15.97 4.93 -4.58
CA ARG A 364 -16.15 4.19 -3.33
C ARG A 364 -15.82 2.72 -3.56
N LEU A 365 -14.91 2.18 -2.77
CA LEU A 365 -14.53 0.77 -2.78
C LEU A 365 -15.09 0.09 -1.53
N THR A 366 -15.75 -1.05 -1.71
CA THR A 366 -16.22 -1.93 -0.63
C THR A 366 -15.44 -3.23 -0.67
N ASP A 367 -14.87 -3.65 0.46
CA ASP A 367 -14.11 -4.88 0.60
C ASP A 367 -15.00 -6.13 0.81
N PRO A 368 -14.44 -7.36 0.78
CA PRO A 368 -15.21 -8.58 1.03
C PRO A 368 -15.81 -8.70 2.44
N ALA A 369 -15.43 -7.83 3.37
CA ALA A 369 -15.94 -7.75 4.74
C ALA A 369 -16.97 -6.61 4.90
N ASP A 370 -17.47 -6.04 3.80
CA ASP A 370 -18.43 -4.94 3.74
C ASP A 370 -17.92 -3.61 4.37
N GLN A 371 -16.60 -3.43 4.46
CA GLN A 371 -15.98 -2.18 4.87
C GLN A 371 -15.73 -1.29 3.65
N THR A 372 -15.83 0.03 3.82
CA THR A 372 -15.77 0.98 2.69
C THR A 372 -14.68 2.02 2.83
N THR A 373 -13.97 2.30 1.74
CA THR A 373 -13.06 3.44 1.62
C THR A 373 -13.41 4.28 0.38
N GLY A 374 -13.32 5.61 0.48
CA GLY A 374 -13.63 6.56 -0.59
C GLY A 374 -14.74 7.54 -0.20
N HIS A 375 -15.51 7.99 -1.19
CA HIS A 375 -16.59 8.95 -1.02
C HIS A 375 -17.84 8.30 -0.40
N ALA A 376 -18.35 8.89 0.68
CA ALA A 376 -19.64 8.57 1.27
C ALA A 376 -20.52 9.83 1.29
N GLY A 377 -21.19 10.12 0.18
CA GLY A 377 -21.98 11.33 0.03
C GLY A 377 -21.12 12.60 -0.09
N SER A 378 -21.13 13.44 0.93
CA SER A 378 -20.24 14.61 1.08
C SER A 378 -18.93 14.29 1.82
N ASP A 379 -18.89 13.16 2.52
CA ASP A 379 -17.82 12.83 3.45
C ASP A 379 -16.84 11.85 2.82
N LEU A 380 -15.64 11.76 3.40
CA LEU A 380 -14.63 10.77 3.06
C LEU A 380 -14.57 9.72 4.18
N VAL A 381 -14.47 8.45 3.81
CA VAL A 381 -14.39 7.32 4.74
C VAL A 381 -13.17 6.47 4.38
N GLU A 382 -12.44 6.00 5.38
CA GLU A 382 -11.30 5.08 5.26
C GLU A 382 -11.49 3.90 6.22
N ALA A 383 -12.55 3.11 6.03
CA ALA A 383 -12.89 2.01 6.94
C ALA A 383 -12.21 0.69 6.58
N ILE A 384 -11.72 0.51 5.34
CA ILE A 384 -10.92 -0.67 4.98
C ILE A 384 -9.57 -0.57 5.72
N PRO A 385 -9.14 -1.59 6.48
CA PRO A 385 -7.87 -1.57 7.19
C PRO A 385 -6.69 -1.27 6.25
N LEU A 386 -5.77 -0.41 6.70
CA LEU A 386 -4.57 -0.01 5.95
C LEU A 386 -4.89 0.55 4.56
N SER A 387 -6.05 1.20 4.42
CA SER A 387 -6.39 1.96 3.21
C SER A 387 -6.10 3.44 3.38
N THR A 388 -5.86 4.12 2.26
CA THR A 388 -5.70 5.58 2.21
C THR A 388 -6.53 6.13 1.07
N PHE A 389 -7.07 7.34 1.22
CA PHE A 389 -7.81 8.03 0.17
C PHE A 389 -7.44 9.51 0.08
N ASP A 390 -6.72 9.90 -0.97
CA ASP A 390 -6.26 11.27 -1.17
C ASP A 390 -6.37 11.74 -2.63
N LEU A 391 -6.30 13.06 -2.82
CA LEU A 391 -6.22 13.66 -4.15
C LEU A 391 -4.74 13.86 -4.52
N GLU A 392 -4.32 13.24 -5.62
CA GLU A 392 -2.99 13.41 -6.20
C GLU A 392 -2.98 14.64 -7.13
N TYR A 393 -1.97 15.48 -6.95
CA TYR A 393 -1.76 16.69 -7.74
C TYR A 393 -0.60 16.49 -8.73
N PRO A 394 -0.66 17.13 -9.91
CA PRO A 394 0.38 17.03 -10.92
C PRO A 394 1.75 17.49 -10.39
N LEU A 395 2.82 16.97 -10.97
CA LEU A 395 4.19 17.40 -10.64
C LEU A 395 4.39 18.87 -11.02
N ALA A 396 5.12 19.62 -10.20
CA ALA A 396 5.43 21.01 -10.50
C ALA A 396 6.44 21.10 -11.65
N ASN A 397 6.06 21.76 -12.75
CA ASN A 397 7.05 22.32 -13.66
C ASN A 397 7.66 23.55 -12.97
N ARG A 398 8.89 23.43 -12.51
CA ARG A 398 9.56 24.48 -11.74
C ARG A 398 10.25 25.54 -12.61
N LEU A 399 10.27 25.35 -13.94
CA LEU A 399 10.63 26.41 -14.89
C LEU A 399 9.45 27.31 -15.27
N ASP A 400 8.22 26.80 -15.15
CA ASP A 400 6.99 27.55 -15.37
C ASP A 400 5.88 26.98 -14.47
N GLU A 401 5.67 27.63 -13.31
CA GLU A 401 4.71 27.14 -12.31
C GLU A 401 3.24 27.29 -12.75
N THR A 402 2.97 27.96 -13.87
CA THR A 402 1.63 28.08 -14.48
C THR A 402 1.30 26.92 -15.43
N ASP A 403 2.31 26.12 -15.77
CA ASP A 403 2.21 24.99 -16.68
C ASP A 403 1.86 23.72 -15.89
N SER A 404 0.56 23.42 -15.79
CA SER A 404 0.08 22.17 -15.18
C SER A 404 0.35 21.00 -16.11
N VAL A 405 1.08 20.01 -15.59
CA VAL A 405 1.52 18.84 -16.36
C VAL A 405 0.36 17.87 -16.63
N ALA A 406 -0.73 17.97 -15.86
CA ALA A 406 -2.02 17.30 -16.06
C ALA A 406 -3.10 17.79 -15.07
N ASP A 407 -4.27 17.16 -15.12
CA ASP A 407 -5.33 17.32 -14.12
C ASP A 407 -5.04 16.48 -12.84
N PRO A 408 -5.47 16.93 -11.65
CA PRO A 408 -5.48 16.12 -10.45
C PRO A 408 -6.31 14.84 -10.60
N PHE A 409 -6.07 13.86 -9.74
CA PHE A 409 -6.83 12.61 -9.75
C PHE A 409 -6.98 12.03 -8.34
N TRP A 410 -8.08 11.34 -8.08
CA TRP A 410 -8.27 10.65 -6.81
C TRP A 410 -7.42 9.38 -6.78
N SER A 411 -6.78 9.13 -5.63
CA SER A 411 -6.02 7.91 -5.36
C SER A 411 -6.55 7.23 -4.11
N LEU A 412 -6.99 5.98 -4.28
CA LEU A 412 -7.32 5.07 -3.21
C LEU A 412 -6.30 3.95 -3.21
N SER A 413 -5.69 3.67 -2.06
CA SER A 413 -4.83 2.51 -1.89
C SER A 413 -5.32 1.59 -0.77
N VAL A 414 -5.09 0.29 -0.90
CA VAL A 414 -5.28 -0.71 0.16
C VAL A 414 -4.02 -1.56 0.22
N LYS A 415 -3.38 -1.58 1.38
CA LYS A 415 -2.21 -2.42 1.67
C LYS A 415 -2.66 -3.77 2.21
N TYR A 416 -2.02 -4.85 1.78
CA TYR A 416 -2.40 -6.23 2.13
C TYR A 416 -3.89 -6.57 1.88
N PRO A 417 -4.44 -6.27 0.68
CA PRO A 417 -5.82 -6.60 0.37
C PRO A 417 -6.11 -8.10 0.52
N GLN A 418 -7.27 -8.43 1.08
CA GLN A 418 -7.73 -9.81 1.18
C GLN A 418 -8.21 -10.32 -0.18
N ALA A 419 -7.90 -11.56 -0.54
CA ALA A 419 -8.48 -12.16 -1.73
C ALA A 419 -10.02 -12.20 -1.63
N GLY A 420 -10.71 -11.83 -2.70
CA GLY A 420 -12.17 -11.78 -2.70
C GLY A 420 -12.76 -10.78 -3.69
N ALA A 421 -14.08 -10.62 -3.62
CA ALA A 421 -14.82 -9.69 -4.47
C ALA A 421 -14.93 -8.31 -3.80
N TYR A 422 -14.30 -7.31 -4.40
CA TYR A 422 -14.48 -5.91 -4.07
C TYR A 422 -15.53 -5.28 -4.98
N ILE A 423 -16.34 -4.38 -4.43
CA ILE A 423 -17.30 -3.59 -5.20
C ILE A 423 -16.78 -2.18 -5.35
N LEU A 424 -16.48 -1.79 -6.59
CA LEU A 424 -16.12 -0.44 -6.97
C LEU A 424 -17.37 0.28 -7.47
N GLU A 425 -17.74 1.36 -6.80
CA GLU A 425 -18.82 2.26 -7.18
C GLU A 425 -18.25 3.57 -7.71
N LEU A 426 -18.71 3.97 -8.89
CA LEU A 426 -18.37 5.23 -9.54
C LEU A 426 -19.62 6.08 -9.71
N THR A 427 -19.53 7.38 -9.38
CA THR A 427 -20.53 8.38 -9.73
C THR A 427 -19.86 9.65 -10.25
N ALA A 428 -20.56 10.41 -11.09
CA ALA A 428 -20.08 11.70 -11.58
C ALA A 428 -21.14 12.79 -11.37
N PRO A 429 -20.73 14.05 -11.19
CA PRO A 429 -21.65 15.18 -11.05
C PRO A 429 -22.33 15.55 -12.37
N GLN A 430 -21.75 15.16 -13.51
CA GLN A 430 -22.27 15.46 -14.85
C GLN A 430 -22.16 14.23 -15.76
N PRO A 431 -23.04 14.10 -16.77
CA PRO A 431 -22.86 13.06 -17.77
C PRO A 431 -21.59 13.29 -18.60
N GLY A 432 -20.81 12.23 -18.82
CA GLY A 432 -19.54 12.39 -19.52
C GLY A 432 -18.71 11.11 -19.59
N TRP A 433 -17.60 11.24 -20.30
CA TRP A 433 -16.54 10.24 -20.33
C TRP A 433 -15.53 10.51 -19.23
N TYR A 434 -15.17 9.46 -18.52
CA TYR A 434 -14.22 9.50 -17.42
C TYR A 434 -13.28 8.31 -17.50
N HIS A 435 -12.15 8.44 -16.83
CA HIS A 435 -11.11 7.43 -16.79
C HIS A 435 -10.87 6.99 -15.35
N PHE A 436 -10.62 5.70 -15.19
CA PHE A 436 -10.07 5.16 -13.97
C PHE A 436 -9.11 4.00 -14.27
N GLU A 437 -8.20 3.76 -13.34
CA GLU A 437 -7.20 2.72 -13.42
C GLU A 437 -7.21 1.89 -12.13
N VAL A 438 -7.02 0.58 -12.26
CA VAL A 438 -6.84 -0.33 -11.12
C VAL A 438 -5.51 -1.04 -11.26
N TYR A 439 -4.63 -0.89 -10.27
CA TYR A 439 -3.38 -1.64 -10.16
C TYR A 439 -3.53 -2.66 -9.04
N ALA A 440 -3.56 -3.94 -9.40
CA ALA A 440 -3.67 -5.03 -8.44
C ALA A 440 -2.34 -5.78 -8.38
N TYR A 441 -1.64 -5.67 -7.25
CA TYR A 441 -0.39 -6.37 -6.97
C TYR A 441 -0.64 -7.60 -6.08
N ASP A 442 0.00 -8.73 -6.38
CA ASP A 442 0.00 -9.93 -5.53
C ASP A 442 1.09 -9.88 -4.45
N GLN A 443 1.17 -10.91 -3.59
CA GLN A 443 2.10 -10.96 -2.46
C GLN A 443 3.58 -10.98 -2.88
N GLU A 444 3.86 -11.40 -4.10
CA GLU A 444 5.18 -11.34 -4.72
C GLU A 444 5.43 -9.98 -5.38
N GLY A 445 4.40 -9.14 -5.54
CA GLY A 445 4.46 -7.84 -6.18
C GLY A 445 4.44 -7.94 -7.71
N ASN A 446 3.97 -9.05 -8.29
CA ASN A 446 3.53 -9.05 -9.69
C ASN A 446 2.21 -8.30 -9.78
N PHE A 447 1.87 -7.77 -10.95
CA PHE A 447 0.72 -6.88 -11.06
C PHE A 447 -0.19 -7.21 -12.23
N LYS A 448 -1.43 -6.74 -12.13
CA LYS A 448 -2.37 -6.61 -13.24
C LYS A 448 -2.95 -5.20 -13.25
N LEU A 449 -2.97 -4.61 -14.43
CA LEU A 449 -3.42 -3.25 -14.65
C LEU A 449 -4.69 -3.24 -15.50
N PHE A 450 -5.72 -2.56 -15.00
CA PHE A 450 -6.94 -2.24 -15.75
C PHE A 450 -6.94 -0.75 -16.03
N LYS A 451 -7.06 -0.36 -17.30
CA LYS A 451 -7.23 1.04 -17.72
C LYS A 451 -8.58 1.15 -18.40
N GLU A 452 -9.52 1.80 -17.73
CA GLU A 452 -10.92 1.83 -18.15
C GLU A 452 -11.35 3.25 -18.54
N GLU A 453 -12.11 3.32 -19.63
CA GLU A 453 -12.80 4.53 -20.09
C GLU A 453 -14.30 4.26 -19.96
N VAL A 454 -14.98 5.01 -19.10
CA VAL A 454 -16.39 4.80 -18.76
C VAL A 454 -17.23 6.02 -19.12
N TYR A 455 -18.38 5.78 -19.72
CA TYR A 455 -19.41 6.81 -19.88
C TYR A 455 -20.43 6.72 -18.74
N LEU A 456 -20.53 7.79 -17.95
CA LEU A 456 -21.52 7.92 -16.90
C LEU A 456 -22.66 8.81 -17.40
N PRO A 457 -23.91 8.30 -17.53
CA PRO A 457 -25.03 8.99 -18.14
C PRO A 457 -25.79 9.91 -17.18
N ASP A 458 -25.59 9.75 -15.88
CA ASP A 458 -26.29 10.45 -14.81
C ASP A 458 -25.48 10.33 -13.51
N THR A 459 -26.08 10.78 -12.41
CA THR A 459 -25.48 10.74 -11.07
C THR A 459 -25.71 9.40 -10.36
N LEU A 460 -26.27 8.38 -11.02
CA LEU A 460 -26.51 7.09 -10.40
C LEU A 460 -25.20 6.30 -10.27
N PRO A 461 -25.10 5.44 -9.25
CA PRO A 461 -23.99 4.50 -9.09
C PRO A 461 -23.77 3.58 -10.29
N HIS A 462 -22.56 3.59 -10.82
CA HIS A 462 -22.06 2.56 -11.74
C HIS A 462 -21.16 1.60 -10.99
N LEU A 463 -21.54 0.32 -10.99
CA LEU A 463 -20.87 -0.71 -10.21
C LEU A 463 -19.92 -1.53 -11.08
N TYR A 464 -18.77 -1.84 -10.51
CA TYR A 464 -17.81 -2.82 -11.00
C TYR A 464 -17.50 -3.81 -9.87
N THR A 465 -17.27 -5.06 -10.22
CA THR A 465 -16.77 -6.09 -9.32
C THR A 465 -15.33 -6.39 -9.68
N LEU A 466 -14.42 -6.11 -8.75
CA LEU A 466 -13.02 -6.51 -8.81
C LEU A 466 -12.87 -7.80 -8.01
N THR A 467 -12.69 -8.92 -8.69
CA THR A 467 -12.32 -10.19 -8.05
C THR A 467 -10.81 -10.23 -7.91
N TYR A 468 -10.31 -9.94 -6.72
CA TYR A 468 -8.88 -9.82 -6.43
C TYR A 468 -8.30 -11.15 -5.91
N PHE A 469 -7.13 -11.52 -6.43
CA PHE A 469 -6.36 -12.69 -6.00
C PHE A 469 -4.97 -12.25 -5.54
N ASN A 470 -4.66 -12.50 -4.27
CA ASN A 470 -3.40 -12.08 -3.66
C ASN A 470 -2.22 -13.00 -3.96
N GLN A 471 -2.44 -14.20 -4.53
CA GLN A 471 -1.37 -15.14 -4.90
C GLN A 471 -1.00 -15.11 -6.39
N THR A 472 -1.91 -14.60 -7.23
CA THR A 472 -1.71 -14.56 -8.68
C THR A 472 -2.35 -13.31 -9.23
N ALA A 473 -1.57 -12.23 -9.41
CA ALA A 473 -2.13 -10.97 -9.91
C ALA A 473 -2.82 -11.15 -11.28
N GLY A 474 -2.31 -12.05 -12.13
CA GLY A 474 -2.85 -12.37 -13.45
C GLY A 474 -4.31 -12.87 -13.44
N ASP A 475 -4.73 -13.53 -12.36
CA ASP A 475 -6.08 -14.07 -12.21
C ASP A 475 -7.10 -13.02 -11.73
N THR A 476 -6.61 -11.89 -11.19
CA THR A 476 -7.47 -10.76 -10.80
C THR A 476 -8.31 -10.31 -11.98
N ASN A 477 -9.60 -10.00 -11.76
CA ASN A 477 -10.48 -9.60 -12.85
C ASN A 477 -11.38 -8.44 -12.44
N LEU A 478 -11.63 -7.53 -13.38
CA LEU A 478 -12.55 -6.41 -13.22
C LEU A 478 -13.72 -6.62 -14.18
N THR A 479 -14.93 -6.69 -13.64
CA THR A 479 -16.14 -6.92 -14.43
C THR A 479 -17.21 -5.88 -14.10
N GLN A 480 -17.88 -5.37 -15.12
CA GLN A 480 -19.09 -4.58 -14.95
C GLN A 480 -20.31 -5.51 -15.15
N PRO A 481 -21.18 -5.70 -14.15
CA PRO A 481 -22.44 -6.40 -14.38
C PRO A 481 -23.34 -5.58 -15.32
N VAL A 482 -23.72 -6.17 -16.46
CA VAL A 482 -24.58 -5.51 -17.46
C VAL A 482 -25.86 -6.32 -17.66
N THR A 483 -26.99 -5.63 -17.58
CA THR A 483 -28.32 -6.20 -17.80
C THR A 483 -28.93 -5.58 -19.06
N PHE A 484 -30.01 -6.18 -19.58
CA PHE A 484 -30.78 -5.56 -20.66
C PHE A 484 -31.27 -4.15 -20.28
N ALA A 485 -31.63 -3.94 -19.02
CA ALA A 485 -32.11 -2.65 -18.52
C ALA A 485 -30.98 -1.60 -18.52
N SER A 486 -29.84 -1.92 -17.89
CA SER A 486 -28.71 -0.99 -17.83
C SER A 486 -28.14 -0.69 -19.21
N PHE A 487 -28.10 -1.68 -20.11
CA PHE A 487 -27.58 -1.44 -21.46
C PHE A 487 -28.52 -0.54 -22.30
N LYS A 488 -29.85 -0.71 -22.18
CA LYS A 488 -30.82 0.19 -22.83
C LYS A 488 -30.75 1.61 -22.28
N GLN A 489 -30.56 1.77 -20.96
CA GLN A 489 -30.37 3.07 -20.33
C GLN A 489 -29.14 3.77 -20.91
N LEU A 490 -28.01 3.06 -21.05
CA LEU A 490 -26.81 3.60 -21.68
C LEU A 490 -27.06 4.05 -23.13
N ILE A 491 -27.71 3.23 -23.95
CA ILE A 491 -28.04 3.58 -25.35
C ILE A 491 -28.87 4.87 -25.40
N ASN A 492 -29.87 5.00 -24.52
CA ASN A 492 -30.72 6.19 -24.46
C ASN A 492 -29.95 7.43 -24.02
N ALA A 493 -29.07 7.29 -23.03
CA ALA A 493 -28.24 8.39 -22.55
C ALA A 493 -27.28 8.90 -23.63
N LEU A 494 -26.59 8.00 -24.32
CA LEU A 494 -25.69 8.38 -25.42
C LEU A 494 -26.44 9.09 -26.56
N TYR A 495 -27.69 8.72 -26.84
CA TYR A 495 -28.50 9.45 -27.82
C TYR A 495 -28.91 10.84 -27.31
N ARG A 496 -29.43 10.92 -26.07
CA ARG A 496 -29.81 12.19 -25.42
C ARG A 496 -28.65 13.18 -25.42
N ASP A 497 -27.46 12.69 -25.12
CA ASP A 497 -26.24 13.48 -24.97
C ASP A 497 -25.46 13.62 -26.29
N ARG A 498 -26.12 13.25 -27.41
CA ARG A 498 -25.67 13.46 -28.81
C ARG A 498 -24.40 12.70 -29.20
N TRP A 499 -24.05 11.66 -28.46
CA TRP A 499 -23.01 10.70 -28.81
C TRP A 499 -23.49 9.66 -29.85
N LEU A 500 -24.80 9.43 -29.93
CA LEU A 500 -25.43 8.63 -30.98
C LEU A 500 -26.29 9.50 -31.91
N THR A 501 -26.26 9.19 -33.20
CA THR A 501 -27.27 9.68 -34.14
C THR A 501 -28.60 8.95 -33.91
N TRP A 502 -29.71 9.56 -34.35
CA TRP A 502 -31.04 8.91 -34.29
C TRP A 502 -31.05 7.54 -35.00
N SER A 503 -30.40 7.44 -36.16
CA SER A 503 -30.28 6.19 -36.90
C SER A 503 -29.53 5.11 -36.10
N ALA A 504 -28.41 5.49 -35.46
CA ALA A 504 -27.64 4.57 -34.62
C ALA A 504 -28.46 4.10 -33.41
N HIS A 505 -29.09 5.04 -32.70
CA HIS A 505 -29.96 4.75 -31.55
C HIS A 505 -31.05 3.74 -31.88
N ASN A 506 -31.78 3.94 -32.98
CA ASN A 506 -32.83 3.01 -33.40
C ASN A 506 -32.31 1.62 -33.73
N VAL A 507 -31.16 1.53 -34.41
CA VAL A 507 -30.52 0.25 -34.71
C VAL A 507 -30.20 -0.50 -33.41
N PHE A 508 -29.58 0.19 -32.44
CA PHE A 508 -29.26 -0.40 -31.14
C PHE A 508 -30.52 -0.86 -30.40
N GLN A 509 -31.56 -0.03 -30.35
CA GLN A 509 -32.83 -0.37 -29.68
C GLN A 509 -33.50 -1.60 -30.31
N VAL A 510 -33.59 -1.68 -31.64
CA VAL A 510 -34.18 -2.84 -32.33
C VAL A 510 -33.37 -4.10 -32.05
N VAL A 511 -32.05 -4.02 -32.13
CA VAL A 511 -31.15 -5.15 -31.88
C VAL A 511 -31.28 -5.65 -30.45
N ILE A 512 -31.19 -4.77 -29.45
CA ILE A 512 -31.22 -5.20 -28.05
C ILE A 512 -32.58 -5.76 -27.63
N ASN A 513 -33.69 -5.18 -28.12
CA ASN A 513 -35.04 -5.70 -27.86
C ASN A 513 -35.27 -7.08 -28.51
N LYS A 514 -34.70 -7.30 -29.71
CA LYS A 514 -34.74 -8.60 -30.38
C LYS A 514 -33.96 -9.65 -29.57
N ILE A 515 -32.76 -9.32 -29.12
CA ILE A 515 -31.93 -10.23 -28.31
C ILE A 515 -32.65 -10.59 -27.02
N GLU A 516 -33.21 -9.60 -26.31
CA GLU A 516 -33.93 -9.84 -25.05
C GLU A 516 -35.15 -10.76 -25.26
N THR A 517 -35.92 -10.50 -26.32
CA THR A 517 -37.10 -11.32 -26.65
C THR A 517 -36.68 -12.76 -26.96
N MET A 518 -35.63 -12.94 -27.76
CA MET A 518 -35.12 -14.28 -28.09
C MET A 518 -34.51 -14.98 -26.89
N TYR A 519 -33.84 -14.25 -25.99
CA TYR A 519 -33.30 -14.79 -24.74
C TYR A 519 -34.42 -15.31 -23.83
N ARG A 520 -35.52 -14.56 -23.69
CA ARG A 520 -36.70 -14.97 -22.91
C ARG A 520 -37.40 -16.19 -23.50
N LEU A 521 -37.42 -16.34 -24.84
CA LEU A 521 -37.98 -17.52 -25.50
C LEU A 521 -37.04 -18.72 -25.45
N SER A 522 -35.73 -18.50 -25.59
CA SER A 522 -34.68 -19.51 -25.61
C SER A 522 -33.34 -18.89 -25.22
N ARG A 523 -32.85 -19.22 -24.01
CA ARG A 523 -31.55 -18.77 -23.48
C ARG A 523 -30.43 -18.95 -24.50
N THR A 524 -30.31 -20.15 -25.08
CA THR A 524 -29.29 -20.50 -26.08
C THR A 524 -29.42 -19.65 -27.35
N THR A 525 -30.63 -19.41 -27.84
CA THR A 525 -30.85 -18.62 -29.06
C THR A 525 -30.51 -17.14 -28.82
N GLY A 526 -30.92 -16.59 -27.67
CA GLY A 526 -30.58 -15.22 -27.27
C GLY A 526 -29.07 -15.03 -27.16
N LEU A 527 -28.36 -15.93 -26.48
CA LEU A 527 -26.89 -15.90 -26.36
C LEU A 527 -26.20 -16.03 -27.73
N LEU A 528 -26.69 -16.90 -28.61
CA LEU A 528 -26.14 -17.04 -29.96
C LEU A 528 -26.29 -15.75 -30.77
N ILE A 529 -27.45 -15.09 -30.72
CA ILE A 529 -27.65 -13.81 -31.41
C ILE A 529 -26.76 -12.72 -30.80
N LEU A 530 -26.66 -12.67 -29.47
CA LEU A 530 -25.82 -11.71 -28.75
C LEU A 530 -24.34 -11.83 -29.16
N SER A 531 -23.81 -13.07 -29.21
CA SER A 531 -22.41 -13.34 -29.58
C SER A 531 -22.03 -12.86 -31.00
N ARG A 532 -23.02 -12.65 -31.88
CA ARG A 532 -22.83 -12.19 -33.26
C ARG A 532 -22.93 -10.67 -33.43
N GLN A 533 -23.28 -9.92 -32.39
CA GLN A 533 -23.51 -8.48 -32.52
C GLN A 533 -22.23 -7.66 -32.63
N THR A 534 -21.08 -8.18 -32.22
CA THR A 534 -19.78 -7.50 -32.41
C THR A 534 -19.52 -7.18 -33.88
N SER A 535 -19.77 -8.12 -34.79
CA SER A 535 -19.64 -7.88 -36.24
C SER A 535 -20.63 -6.84 -36.78
N ALA A 536 -21.80 -6.69 -36.14
CA ALA A 536 -22.75 -5.64 -36.51
C ALA A 536 -22.23 -4.25 -36.09
N LEU A 537 -21.55 -4.14 -34.95
CA LEU A 537 -20.87 -2.90 -34.54
C LEU A 537 -19.78 -2.51 -35.53
N ASP A 538 -18.98 -3.46 -36.00
CA ASP A 538 -17.92 -3.20 -36.99
C ASP A 538 -18.49 -2.60 -38.28
N THR A 539 -19.67 -3.06 -38.70
CA THR A 539 -20.38 -2.50 -39.85
C THR A 539 -20.83 -1.06 -39.61
N LEU A 540 -21.32 -0.73 -38.40
CA LEU A 540 -21.71 0.63 -38.03
C LEU A 540 -20.49 1.56 -37.98
N LEU A 541 -19.36 1.08 -37.45
CA LEU A 541 -18.09 1.81 -37.42
C LEU A 541 -17.57 2.07 -38.84
N ALA A 542 -17.54 1.05 -39.71
CA ALA A 542 -17.09 1.18 -41.10
C ALA A 542 -17.93 2.17 -41.91
N LYS A 543 -19.23 2.26 -41.61
CA LYS A 543 -20.16 3.23 -42.21
C LYS A 543 -20.11 4.62 -41.54
N LYS A 544 -19.22 4.83 -40.56
CA LYS A 544 -19.10 6.07 -39.76
C LYS A 544 -20.41 6.49 -39.09
N VAL A 545 -21.26 5.51 -38.75
CA VAL A 545 -22.53 5.74 -38.03
C VAL A 545 -22.27 5.96 -36.53
N ILE A 546 -21.19 5.36 -36.02
CA ILE A 546 -20.68 5.52 -34.66
C ILE A 546 -19.19 5.87 -34.71
N THR A 547 -18.69 6.51 -33.65
CA THR A 547 -17.26 6.79 -33.48
C THR A 547 -16.51 5.54 -32.98
N PRO A 548 -15.17 5.48 -33.12
CA PRO A 548 -14.37 4.40 -32.53
C PRO A 548 -14.58 4.25 -31.01
N GLN A 549 -14.71 5.37 -30.29
CA GLN A 549 -14.95 5.39 -28.85
C GLN A 549 -16.29 4.70 -28.48
N ILE A 550 -17.37 5.03 -29.21
CA ILE A 550 -18.68 4.42 -29.01
C ILE A 550 -18.67 2.94 -29.39
N HIS A 551 -17.96 2.57 -30.46
CA HIS A 551 -17.77 1.17 -30.84
C HIS A 551 -17.11 0.35 -29.72
N ARG A 552 -16.03 0.85 -29.11
CA ARG A 552 -15.36 0.19 -27.97
C ARG A 552 -16.32 -0.01 -26.79
N LEU A 553 -16.99 1.06 -26.35
CA LEU A 553 -17.95 1.00 -25.24
C LEU A 553 -19.07 -0.02 -25.52
N MET A 554 -19.69 0.04 -26.69
CA MET A 554 -20.78 -0.89 -27.05
C MET A 554 -20.30 -2.34 -27.10
N SER A 555 -19.07 -2.57 -27.57
CA SER A 555 -18.47 -3.91 -27.61
C SER A 555 -18.22 -4.46 -26.20
N GLN A 556 -17.70 -3.63 -25.29
CA GLN A 556 -17.52 -3.99 -23.88
C GLN A 556 -18.86 -4.32 -23.22
N GLN A 557 -19.90 -3.50 -23.43
CA GLN A 557 -21.23 -3.72 -22.85
C GLN A 557 -21.91 -5.00 -23.38
N LEU A 558 -21.79 -5.31 -24.66
CA LEU A 558 -22.29 -6.56 -25.22
C LEU A 558 -21.56 -7.78 -24.64
N THR A 559 -20.24 -7.68 -24.46
CA THR A 559 -19.42 -8.75 -23.87
C THR A 559 -19.79 -8.97 -22.41
N ALA A 560 -19.92 -7.89 -21.63
CA ALA A 560 -20.35 -7.92 -20.25
C ALA A 560 -21.78 -8.48 -20.09
N LEU A 561 -22.71 -8.06 -20.96
CA LEU A 561 -24.07 -8.60 -20.99
C LEU A 561 -24.07 -10.10 -21.30
N TYR A 562 -23.25 -10.54 -22.26
CA TYR A 562 -23.10 -11.96 -22.57
C TYR A 562 -22.60 -12.73 -21.34
N ALA A 563 -21.54 -12.23 -20.68
CA ALA A 563 -20.99 -12.84 -19.48
C ALA A 563 -22.06 -12.96 -18.38
N THR A 564 -22.78 -11.87 -18.07
CA THR A 564 -23.87 -11.84 -17.08
C THR A 564 -24.98 -12.85 -17.42
N LEU A 565 -25.39 -12.97 -18.68
CA LEU A 565 -26.46 -13.89 -19.09
C LEU A 565 -26.00 -15.35 -19.24
N SER A 566 -24.70 -15.58 -19.43
CA SER A 566 -24.09 -16.91 -19.57
C SER A 566 -23.72 -17.55 -18.23
N ALA A 567 -23.60 -16.75 -17.16
CA ALA A 567 -23.37 -17.25 -15.81
C ALA A 567 -24.46 -18.28 -15.41
N PRO A 568 -24.11 -19.40 -14.76
CA PRO A 568 -24.98 -20.56 -14.54
C PRO A 568 -26.40 -20.24 -14.10
#